data_AF-A0A1F7IXT2-F1
#
_entry.id   AF-A0A1F7IXT2-F1
#
_cell.length_a   1.000
_cell.length_b   1.000
_cell.length_c   1.000
_cell.angle_alpha   90.00
_cell.angle_beta   90.00
_cell.angle_gamma   90.00
#
_symmetry.space_group_name_H-M   'P 1'
#
loop_
_entity.id
_entity.type
_entity.pdbx_description
1 polymer ?
#
loop_
_entity_poly.entity_id
_entity_poly.type
_entity_poly.pdbx_seq_one_letter_code
_entity_poly.pdbx_strand_id
1 'polypeptide(L)'
;MTEVLTLNIVVFLFSLLTILWQQSNLKLDKTQKVSKRLNPIFLLLFLVSWLLILVYLLINADDEFRRIFLTYNLSILLIANTLWITAKRDLDIKILALFLTACFLLLKITVKNQFVDNIFIIMSTVWVGPFLVKINLLNKKRFIIVSLLWLLYDIYFIWLSPTFKNLLSQTHAVNLTLGIVIGKYLIGAGDLLYLNMLMSVMKDNKARILSSLVLIIISTTLFFIAINTRTVLAFPLLVLWVPVGTLLLFVFRKTF
;
A
#
# COMPACT_ATOMS: atom_id res chain seq x y z
N MET A 1 22.99 8.61 4.07
CA MET A 1 22.85 8.65 2.60
C MET A 1 22.59 7.26 2.03
N THR A 2 23.36 6.24 2.44
CA THR A 2 23.17 4.83 2.03
C THR A 2 21.76 4.30 2.32
N GLU A 3 21.23 4.47 3.54
CA GLU A 3 19.89 3.99 3.91
C GLU A 3 18.76 4.57 3.03
N VAL A 4 18.90 5.82 2.60
CA VAL A 4 17.93 6.54 1.76
C VAL A 4 17.96 6.00 0.34
N LEU A 5 19.16 5.74 -0.18
CA LEU A 5 19.34 5.09 -1.47
C LEU A 5 18.74 3.68 -1.45
N THR A 6 19.00 2.89 -0.40
CA THR A 6 18.42 1.56 -0.23
C THR A 6 16.90 1.61 -0.18
N LEU A 7 16.31 2.59 0.52
CA LEU A 7 14.86 2.75 0.63
C LEU A 7 14.22 3.04 -0.72
N ASN A 8 14.81 3.96 -1.49
CA ASN A 8 14.35 4.26 -2.85
C ASN A 8 14.50 3.07 -3.80
N ILE A 9 15.57 2.27 -3.67
CA ILE A 9 15.71 1.02 -4.43
C ILE A 9 14.58 0.06 -4.09
N VAL A 10 14.23 -0.11 -2.80
CA VAL A 10 13.12 -0.98 -2.40
C VAL A 10 11.77 -0.49 -2.97
N VAL A 11 11.51 0.82 -2.97
CA VAL A 11 10.31 1.41 -3.59
C VAL A 11 10.28 1.16 -5.10
N PHE A 12 11.43 1.30 -5.77
CA PHE A 12 11.55 1.01 -7.19
C PHE A 12 11.25 -0.45 -7.50
N LEU A 13 11.85 -1.38 -6.74
CA LEU A 13 11.62 -2.81 -6.87
C LEU A 13 10.14 -3.16 -6.59
N PHE A 14 9.52 -2.54 -5.59
CA PHE A 14 8.09 -2.69 -5.33
C PHE A 14 7.22 -2.23 -6.53
N SER A 15 7.59 -1.11 -7.15
CA SER A 15 6.91 -0.60 -8.36
C SER A 15 7.07 -1.56 -9.53
N LEU A 16 8.28 -2.07 -9.75
CA LEU A 16 8.57 -3.06 -10.78
C LEU A 16 7.77 -4.34 -10.56
N LEU A 17 7.73 -4.85 -9.32
CA LEU A 17 6.92 -6.00 -8.94
C LEU A 17 5.44 -5.76 -9.25
N THR A 18 4.91 -4.58 -8.93
CA THR A 18 3.52 -4.21 -9.25
C THR A 18 3.25 -4.29 -10.77
N ILE A 19 4.16 -3.77 -11.59
CA ILE A 19 4.05 -3.80 -13.06
C ILE A 19 4.06 -5.24 -13.56
N LEU A 20 4.99 -6.07 -13.07
CA LEU A 20 5.09 -7.50 -13.42
C LEU A 20 3.82 -8.26 -12.98
N TRP A 21 3.32 -7.97 -11.79
CA TRP A 21 2.05 -8.50 -11.27
C TRP A 21 0.90 -8.24 -12.23
N GLN A 22 0.79 -7.02 -12.73
CA GLN A 22 -0.26 -6.64 -13.67
C GLN A 22 -0.12 -7.35 -15.03
N GLN A 23 1.11 -7.55 -15.51
CA GLN A 23 1.41 -8.23 -16.77
C GLN A 23 1.18 -9.74 -16.72
N SER A 24 1.26 -10.34 -15.52
CA SER A 24 1.11 -11.79 -15.32
C SER A 24 -0.24 -12.36 -15.81
N ASN A 25 -1.16 -11.51 -16.30
CA ASN A 25 -2.37 -11.89 -17.01
C ASN A 25 -3.14 -13.00 -16.30
N LEU A 26 -3.22 -12.91 -14.97
CA LEU A 26 -4.14 -13.70 -14.16
C LEU A 26 -5.56 -13.37 -14.64
N LYS A 27 -6.06 -14.18 -15.57
CA LYS A 27 -7.40 -14.04 -16.15
C LYS A 27 -8.39 -14.27 -15.01
N LEU A 28 -9.07 -13.24 -14.52
CA LEU A 28 -10.26 -13.42 -13.69
C LEU A 28 -11.51 -13.73 -14.52
N ASP A 29 -11.38 -13.85 -15.85
CA ASP A 29 -12.45 -13.96 -16.87
C ASP A 29 -13.44 -15.13 -16.70
N LYS A 30 -13.32 -15.92 -15.63
CA LYS A 30 -14.27 -16.99 -15.28
C LYS A 30 -14.66 -17.00 -13.80
N THR A 31 -14.37 -15.94 -13.04
CA THR A 31 -15.08 -15.78 -11.76
C THR A 31 -16.52 -15.49 -12.12
N GLN A 32 -17.40 -16.49 -11.94
CA GLN A 32 -18.83 -16.23 -11.91
C GLN A 32 -19.03 -14.99 -11.04
N LYS A 33 -19.76 -14.00 -11.55
CA LYS A 33 -20.19 -12.89 -10.70
C LYS A 33 -20.88 -13.55 -9.50
N VAL A 34 -20.21 -13.60 -8.36
CA VAL A 34 -20.82 -14.03 -7.10
C VAL A 34 -21.72 -12.88 -6.71
N SER A 35 -22.82 -12.71 -7.43
CA SER A 35 -23.76 -11.62 -7.27
C SER A 35 -24.97 -12.15 -6.52
N LYS A 36 -24.76 -12.54 -5.26
CA LYS A 36 -25.73 -12.07 -4.27
C LYS A 36 -25.40 -10.60 -4.09
N ARG A 37 -26.16 -9.72 -4.76
CA ARG A 37 -26.01 -8.27 -4.59
C ARG A 37 -26.31 -7.98 -3.11
N LEU A 38 -25.27 -7.82 -2.31
CA LEU A 38 -25.41 -7.32 -0.94
C LEU A 38 -26.12 -5.96 -1.03
N ASN A 39 -27.08 -5.72 -0.14
CA ASN A 39 -27.82 -4.46 -0.12
C ASN A 39 -26.81 -3.29 -0.01
N PRO A 40 -26.82 -2.31 -0.93
CA PRO A 40 -25.87 -1.19 -0.91
C PRO A 40 -25.86 -0.42 0.41
N ILE A 41 -27.03 -0.28 1.07
CA ILE A 41 -27.14 0.40 2.36
C ILE A 41 -26.48 -0.44 3.45
N PHE A 42 -26.71 -1.76 3.45
CA PHE A 42 -26.05 -2.67 4.38
C PHE A 42 -24.53 -2.63 4.20
N LEU A 43 -24.05 -2.63 2.96
CA LEU A 43 -22.61 -2.60 2.65
C LEU A 43 -21.99 -1.26 3.07
N LEU A 44 -22.70 -0.15 2.85
CA LEU A 44 -22.28 1.17 3.33
C LEU A 44 -22.23 1.23 4.86
N LEU A 45 -23.29 0.80 5.55
CA LEU A 45 -23.35 0.77 7.01
C LEU A 45 -22.28 -0.15 7.59
N PHE A 46 -22.07 -1.32 6.99
CA PHE A 46 -21.01 -2.24 7.38
C PHE A 46 -19.63 -1.59 7.22
N LEU A 47 -19.34 -0.97 6.08
CA LEU A 47 -18.07 -0.28 5.85
C LEU A 47 -17.86 0.87 6.85
N VAL A 48 -18.85 1.74 7.03
CA VAL A 48 -18.75 2.89 7.96
C VAL A 48 -18.58 2.41 9.39
N SER A 49 -19.38 1.43 9.82
CA SER A 49 -19.28 0.86 11.18
C SER A 49 -17.94 0.19 11.40
N TRP A 50 -17.45 -0.57 10.42
CA TRP A 50 -16.13 -1.19 10.47
C TRP A 50 -15.01 -0.15 10.54
N LEU A 51 -15.13 0.94 9.77
CA LEU A 51 -14.16 2.03 9.75
C LEU A 51 -14.15 2.82 11.08
N LEU A 52 -15.32 3.03 11.69
CA LEU A 52 -15.43 3.63 13.03
C LEU A 52 -14.84 2.72 14.11
N ILE A 53 -15.12 1.41 14.06
CA ILE A 53 -14.52 0.40 14.96
C ILE A 53 -13.00 0.40 14.80
N LEU A 54 -12.51 0.41 13.55
CA LEU A 54 -11.08 0.49 13.25
C LEU A 54 -10.43 1.73 13.87
N VAL A 55 -11.02 2.91 13.67
CA VAL A 55 -10.51 4.16 14.24
C VAL A 55 -10.53 4.13 15.77
N TYR A 56 -11.63 3.66 16.37
CA TYR A 56 -11.75 3.53 17.82
C TYR A 56 -10.68 2.59 18.40
N LEU A 57 -10.48 1.42 17.79
CA LEU A 57 -9.47 0.46 18.22
C LEU A 57 -8.05 1.00 18.04
N LEU A 58 -7.76 1.71 16.95
CA LEU A 58 -6.45 2.30 16.75
C LEU A 58 -6.11 3.40 17.76
N ILE A 59 -7.11 4.15 18.23
CA ILE A 59 -6.90 5.24 19.21
C ILE A 59 -6.81 4.69 20.65
N ASN A 60 -7.70 3.78 21.03
CA ASN A 60 -7.92 3.41 22.43
C ASN A 60 -7.34 2.04 22.83
N ALA A 61 -7.00 1.16 21.89
CA ALA A 61 -6.43 -0.13 22.25
C ALA A 61 -4.96 -0.01 22.68
N ASP A 62 -4.52 -0.92 23.53
CA ASP A 62 -3.12 -1.02 23.94
C ASP A 62 -2.21 -1.43 22.76
N ASP A 63 -0.91 -1.23 22.93
CA ASP A 63 0.08 -1.47 21.88
C ASP A 63 0.13 -2.92 21.39
N GLU A 64 -0.06 -3.88 22.29
CA GLU A 64 -0.02 -5.30 21.96
C GLU A 64 -1.23 -5.70 21.12
N PHE A 65 -2.43 -5.24 21.49
CA PHE A 65 -3.63 -5.46 20.72
C PHE A 65 -3.53 -4.83 19.33
N ARG A 66 -3.05 -3.58 19.22
CA ARG A 66 -2.84 -2.92 17.92
C ARG A 66 -1.89 -3.70 17.03
N ARG A 67 -0.78 -4.19 17.58
CA ARG A 67 0.20 -5.02 16.85
C ARG A 67 -0.44 -6.29 16.32
N ILE A 68 -1.16 -7.02 17.17
CA ILE A 68 -1.83 -8.28 16.81
C ILE A 68 -2.87 -8.01 15.72
N PHE A 69 -3.70 -6.99 15.92
CA PHE A 69 -4.75 -6.60 14.99
C PHE A 69 -4.21 -6.27 13.60
N LEU A 70 -3.16 -5.45 13.52
CA LEU A 70 -2.53 -5.09 12.24
C LEU A 70 -1.86 -6.30 11.57
N THR A 71 -1.18 -7.15 12.35
CA THR A 71 -0.58 -8.40 11.85
C THR A 71 -1.64 -9.30 11.25
N TYR A 72 -2.79 -9.44 11.91
CA TYR A 72 -3.91 -10.24 11.43
C TYR A 72 -4.48 -9.70 10.11
N ASN A 73 -4.71 -8.39 10.00
CA ASN A 73 -5.22 -7.78 8.77
C ASN A 73 -4.24 -7.96 7.59
N LEU A 74 -2.94 -7.75 7.80
CA LEU A 74 -1.93 -8.00 6.76
C LEU A 74 -1.84 -9.49 6.41
N SER A 75 -2.01 -10.39 7.38
CA SER A 75 -2.03 -11.84 7.14
C SER A 75 -3.20 -12.25 6.26
N ILE A 76 -4.39 -11.67 6.50
CA ILE A 76 -5.55 -11.87 5.62
C ILE A 76 -5.25 -11.40 4.20
N LEU A 77 -4.62 -10.23 4.03
CA LEU A 77 -4.24 -9.72 2.72
C LEU A 77 -3.23 -10.63 2.01
N LEU A 78 -2.26 -11.16 2.74
CA LEU A 78 -1.30 -12.12 2.19
C LEU A 78 -1.97 -13.42 1.76
N ILE A 79 -2.85 -13.98 2.58
CA ILE A 79 -3.63 -15.19 2.24
C ILE A 79 -4.50 -14.92 1.00
N ALA A 80 -5.17 -13.77 0.97
CA ALA A 80 -5.98 -13.36 -0.17
C ALA A 80 -5.13 -13.22 -1.46
N ASN A 81 -3.91 -12.70 -1.35
CA ASN A 81 -2.95 -12.70 -2.45
C ASN A 81 -2.68 -14.13 -2.93
N THR A 82 -2.26 -15.03 -2.05
CA THR A 82 -1.95 -16.42 -2.40
C THR A 82 -3.14 -17.12 -3.06
N LEU A 83 -4.35 -16.95 -2.52
CA LEU A 83 -5.57 -17.49 -3.10
C LEU A 83 -5.83 -16.90 -4.50
N TRP A 84 -5.57 -15.62 -4.69
CA TRP A 84 -5.76 -14.97 -5.99
C TRP A 84 -4.78 -15.52 -7.05
N ILE A 85 -3.50 -15.63 -6.70
CA ILE A 85 -2.43 -16.12 -7.59
C ILE A 85 -2.69 -17.55 -8.02
N THR A 86 -3.18 -18.35 -7.08
CA THR A 86 -3.31 -19.80 -7.25
C THR A 86 -4.70 -20.18 -7.72
N ALA A 87 -5.66 -19.26 -7.81
CA ALA A 87 -7.06 -19.52 -8.14
C ALA A 87 -7.27 -20.46 -9.35
N LYS A 88 -6.44 -20.31 -10.39
CA LYS A 88 -6.50 -21.08 -11.65
C LYS A 88 -5.35 -22.09 -11.84
N ARG A 89 -4.57 -22.35 -10.80
CA ARG A 89 -3.49 -23.35 -10.84
C ARG A 89 -4.01 -24.72 -10.42
N ASP A 90 -3.23 -25.76 -10.68
CA ASP A 90 -3.55 -27.12 -10.25
C ASP A 90 -3.55 -27.23 -8.72
N LEU A 91 -4.30 -28.20 -8.19
CA LEU A 91 -4.50 -28.37 -6.75
C LEU A 91 -3.16 -28.46 -5.99
N ASP A 92 -2.20 -29.19 -6.54
CA ASP A 92 -0.87 -29.35 -5.92
C ASP A 92 -0.13 -28.02 -5.78
N ILE A 93 -0.22 -27.16 -6.80
CA ILE A 93 0.37 -25.81 -6.78
C ILE A 93 -0.35 -24.93 -5.76
N LYS A 94 -1.68 -25.03 -5.67
CA LYS A 94 -2.47 -24.29 -4.66
C LYS A 94 -2.05 -24.69 -3.25
N ILE A 95 -1.97 -25.99 -2.98
CA ILE A 95 -1.58 -26.53 -1.66
C ILE A 95 -0.16 -26.10 -1.32
N LEU A 96 0.79 -26.25 -2.25
CA LEU A 96 2.17 -25.81 -2.04
C LEU A 96 2.25 -24.32 -1.73
N ALA A 97 1.56 -23.47 -2.47
CA ALA A 97 1.58 -22.03 -2.26
C ALA A 97 0.94 -21.62 -0.92
N LEU A 98 -0.17 -22.26 -0.53
CA LEU A 98 -0.80 -22.05 0.78
C LEU A 98 0.11 -22.52 1.91
N PHE A 99 0.78 -23.66 1.75
CA PHE A 99 1.77 -24.16 2.70
C PHE A 99 2.94 -23.19 2.87
N LEU A 100 3.53 -22.72 1.77
CA LEU A 100 4.61 -21.71 1.80
C LEU A 100 4.15 -20.41 2.46
N THR A 101 2.91 -19.99 2.21
CA THR A 101 2.31 -18.81 2.86
C THR A 101 2.17 -19.02 4.36
N ALA A 102 1.70 -20.20 4.79
CA ALA A 102 1.59 -20.54 6.21
C ALA A 102 2.98 -20.59 6.88
N CYS A 103 3.98 -21.19 6.24
CA CYS A 103 5.37 -21.16 6.70
C CYS A 103 5.89 -19.73 6.86
N PHE A 104 5.60 -18.85 5.90
CA PHE A 104 6.02 -17.46 5.97
C PHE A 104 5.28 -16.67 7.07
N LEU A 105 4.00 -16.94 7.31
CA LEU A 105 3.26 -16.37 8.46
C LEU A 105 3.84 -16.83 9.80
N LEU A 106 4.17 -18.13 9.93
CA LEU A 106 4.84 -18.66 11.11
C LEU A 106 6.22 -18.01 11.31
N LEU A 107 6.97 -17.83 10.22
CA LEU A 107 8.26 -17.11 10.25
C LEU A 107 8.05 -15.68 10.73
N LYS A 108 7.05 -14.96 10.23
CA LYS A 108 6.74 -13.58 10.64
C LYS A 108 6.36 -13.43 12.12
N ILE A 109 5.72 -14.46 12.69
CA ILE A 109 5.31 -14.49 14.11
C ILE A 109 6.51 -14.83 15.00
N THR A 110 7.33 -15.78 14.59
CA THR A 110 8.46 -16.30 15.38
C THR A 110 9.72 -15.43 15.28
N VAL A 111 9.98 -14.85 14.10
CA VAL A 111 11.16 -14.06 13.80
C VAL A 111 10.81 -12.57 13.81
N LYS A 112 11.26 -11.86 14.84
CA LYS A 112 11.15 -10.40 14.96
C LYS A 112 12.31 -9.73 14.22
N ASN A 113 12.23 -9.69 12.89
CA ASN A 113 13.25 -9.09 12.03
C ASN A 113 12.62 -8.11 11.04
N GLN A 114 13.16 -6.90 10.98
CA GLN A 114 12.75 -5.82 10.08
C GLN A 114 12.72 -6.23 8.60
N PHE A 115 13.65 -7.08 8.15
CA PHE A 115 13.66 -7.60 6.79
C PHE A 115 12.42 -8.47 6.52
N VAL A 116 12.05 -9.33 7.47
CA VAL A 116 10.85 -10.17 7.39
C VAL A 116 9.60 -9.31 7.39
N ASP A 117 9.57 -8.25 8.21
CA ASP A 117 8.46 -7.29 8.27
C ASP A 117 8.26 -6.55 6.95
N ASN A 118 9.35 -6.06 6.36
CA ASN A 118 9.32 -5.39 5.06
C ASN A 118 8.80 -6.32 3.95
N ILE A 119 9.31 -7.56 3.88
CA ILE A 119 8.80 -8.55 2.90
C ILE A 119 7.33 -8.83 3.13
N PHE A 120 6.91 -8.97 4.38
CA PHE A 120 5.52 -9.23 4.73
C PHE A 120 4.59 -8.12 4.26
N ILE A 121 4.97 -6.86 4.45
CA ILE A 121 4.20 -5.70 3.96
C ILE A 121 4.16 -5.68 2.43
N ILE A 122 5.29 -5.91 1.76
CA ILE A 122 5.37 -5.94 0.29
C ILE A 122 4.42 -7.00 -0.27
N MET A 123 4.52 -8.24 0.21
CA MET A 123 3.71 -9.36 -0.27
C MET A 123 2.21 -9.18 0.03
N SER A 124 1.88 -8.50 1.13
CA SER A 124 0.50 -8.22 1.52
C SER A 124 -0.15 -7.11 0.67
N THR A 125 0.64 -6.20 0.08
CA THR A 125 0.11 -4.98 -0.55
C THR A 125 0.28 -4.92 -2.07
N VAL A 126 1.31 -5.56 -2.64
CA VAL A 126 1.69 -5.44 -4.07
C VAL A 126 0.60 -5.88 -5.06
N TRP A 127 -0.35 -6.69 -4.61
CA TRP A 127 -1.38 -7.28 -5.45
C TRP A 127 -2.70 -6.47 -5.46
N VAL A 128 -2.87 -5.55 -4.50
CA VAL A 128 -4.15 -4.88 -4.20
C VAL A 128 -4.64 -4.02 -5.37
N GLY A 129 -3.81 -3.12 -5.88
CA GLY A 129 -4.11 -2.26 -7.02
C GLY A 129 -4.44 -3.06 -8.30
N PRO A 130 -3.59 -4.03 -8.70
CA PRO A 130 -3.90 -4.88 -9.85
C PRO A 130 -5.23 -5.62 -9.69
N PHE A 131 -5.52 -6.13 -8.49
CA PHE A 131 -6.79 -6.78 -8.18
C PHE A 131 -7.98 -5.82 -8.34
N LEU A 132 -7.92 -4.65 -7.72
CA LEU A 132 -8.98 -3.63 -7.77
C LEU A 132 -9.29 -3.18 -9.20
N VAL A 133 -8.28 -3.05 -10.06
CA VAL A 133 -8.47 -2.77 -11.49
C VAL A 133 -9.14 -3.94 -12.20
N LYS A 134 -8.70 -5.18 -11.95
CA LYS A 134 -9.27 -6.38 -12.58
C LYS A 134 -10.74 -6.63 -12.22
N ILE A 135 -11.16 -6.32 -11.00
CA ILE A 135 -12.57 -6.42 -10.59
C ILE A 135 -13.40 -5.16 -10.94
N ASN A 136 -12.85 -4.22 -11.70
CA ASN A 136 -13.47 -2.95 -12.09
C ASN A 136 -13.92 -2.09 -10.90
N LEU A 137 -13.29 -2.22 -9.73
CA LEU A 137 -13.50 -1.29 -8.61
C LEU A 137 -12.66 -0.03 -8.77
N LEU A 138 -11.44 -0.15 -9.29
CA LEU A 138 -10.54 0.97 -9.55
C LEU A 138 -10.42 1.22 -11.05
N ASN A 139 -10.64 2.46 -11.46
CA ASN A 139 -10.37 2.95 -12.81
C ASN A 139 -9.79 4.37 -12.70
N LYS A 140 -9.35 4.95 -13.82
CA LYS A 140 -8.73 6.29 -13.81
C LYS A 140 -9.56 7.37 -13.11
N LYS A 141 -10.86 7.44 -13.41
CA LYS A 141 -11.76 8.44 -12.81
C LYS A 141 -11.87 8.25 -11.30
N ARG A 142 -12.09 7.00 -10.86
CA ARG A 142 -12.21 6.66 -9.44
C ARG A 142 -10.90 6.85 -8.69
N PHE A 143 -9.76 6.51 -9.30
CA PHE A 143 -8.45 6.76 -8.72
C PHE A 143 -8.21 8.25 -8.48
N ILE A 144 -8.52 9.13 -9.44
CA ILE A 144 -8.41 10.59 -9.26
C ILE A 144 -9.26 11.06 -8.06
N ILE A 145 -10.49 10.56 -7.92
CA ILE A 145 -11.35 10.90 -6.78
C ILE A 145 -10.72 10.43 -5.46
N VAL A 146 -10.22 9.19 -5.42
CA VAL A 146 -9.52 8.66 -4.24
C VAL A 146 -8.28 9.50 -3.92
N SER A 147 -7.48 9.87 -4.93
CA SER A 147 -6.31 10.74 -4.77
C SER A 147 -6.69 12.10 -4.16
N LEU A 148 -7.77 12.74 -4.65
CA LEU A 148 -8.22 14.02 -4.09
C LEU A 148 -8.68 13.88 -2.62
N LEU A 149 -9.44 12.83 -2.30
CA LEU A 149 -9.84 12.55 -0.92
C LEU A 149 -8.64 12.25 -0.02
N TRP A 150 -7.63 11.55 -0.54
CA TRP A 150 -6.38 11.25 0.16
C TRP A 150 -5.58 12.52 0.44
N LEU A 151 -5.49 13.43 -0.54
CA LEU A 151 -4.83 14.72 -0.34
C LEU A 151 -5.53 15.56 0.73
N LEU A 152 -6.86 15.59 0.73
CA LEU A 152 -7.64 16.27 1.77
C LEU A 152 -7.40 15.65 3.15
N TYR A 153 -7.35 14.32 3.23
CA TYR A 153 -6.98 13.60 4.44
C TYR A 153 -5.57 13.99 4.92
N ASP A 154 -4.57 14.00 4.04
CA ASP A 154 -3.20 14.36 4.41
C ASP A 154 -3.10 15.81 4.90
N ILE A 155 -3.75 16.77 4.22
CA ILE A 155 -3.78 18.17 4.67
C ILE A 155 -4.46 18.28 6.05
N TYR A 156 -5.61 17.66 6.24
CA TYR A 156 -6.33 17.77 7.51
C TYR A 156 -5.60 17.06 8.65
N PHE A 157 -5.20 15.81 8.43
CA PHE A 157 -4.69 14.94 9.49
C PHE A 157 -3.21 15.18 9.78
N ILE A 158 -2.40 15.49 8.77
CA ILE A 158 -0.94 15.66 8.92
C ILE A 158 -0.57 17.12 9.15
N TRP A 159 -1.22 18.08 8.46
CA TRP A 159 -0.84 19.50 8.56
C TRP A 159 -1.66 20.29 9.58
N LEU A 160 -2.97 20.06 9.64
CA LEU A 160 -3.86 20.87 10.47
C LEU A 160 -4.12 20.27 11.87
N SER A 161 -3.95 18.96 12.04
CA SER A 161 -4.32 18.28 13.29
C SER A 161 -3.12 17.95 14.19
N PRO A 162 -3.20 18.18 15.52
CA PRO A 162 -2.23 17.68 16.49
C PRO A 162 -2.23 16.14 16.59
N THR A 163 -3.24 15.46 16.05
CA THR A 163 -3.36 13.99 16.06
C THR A 163 -2.16 13.28 15.41
N PHE A 164 -1.51 13.90 14.42
CA PHE A 164 -0.33 13.31 13.76
C PHE A 164 0.83 13.08 14.73
N LYS A 165 1.09 14.00 15.65
CA LYS A 165 2.17 13.85 16.65
C LYS A 165 1.91 12.68 17.60
N ASN A 166 0.65 12.49 18.03
CA ASN A 166 0.25 11.37 18.88
C ASN A 166 0.29 10.04 18.12
N LEU A 167 -0.08 10.03 16.83
CA LEU A 167 -0.05 8.83 15.99
C LEU A 167 1.40 8.38 15.69
N LEU A 168 2.33 9.33 15.48
CA LEU A 168 3.76 9.06 15.29
C LEU A 168 4.39 8.44 16.54
N SER A 169 4.09 8.96 17.73
CA SER A 169 4.56 8.35 18.98
C SER A 169 4.02 6.93 19.19
N GLN A 170 2.78 6.67 18.78
CA GLN A 170 2.16 5.34 18.92
C GLN A 170 2.65 4.34 17.86
N THR A 171 2.94 4.77 16.64
CA THR A 171 3.49 3.88 15.59
C THR A 171 4.90 3.39 15.93
N HIS A 172 5.71 4.21 16.63
CA HIS A 172 7.00 3.77 17.17
C HIS A 172 6.85 2.78 18.34
N ALA A 173 5.81 2.88 19.15
CA ALA A 173 5.57 2.02 20.31
C ALA A 173 5.08 0.61 19.93
N VAL A 174 4.30 0.47 18.85
CA VAL A 174 3.62 -0.78 18.48
C VAL A 174 4.54 -1.81 17.80
N ASN A 175 5.78 -1.44 17.44
CA ASN A 175 6.79 -2.35 16.87
C ASN A 175 6.30 -3.16 15.65
N LEU A 176 5.27 -2.66 14.98
CA LEU A 176 4.81 -3.07 13.66
C LEU A 176 4.75 -1.81 12.84
N THR A 177 5.83 -1.53 12.13
CA THR A 177 5.88 -0.40 11.23
C THR A 177 4.91 -0.67 10.09
N LEU A 178 3.83 0.11 10.02
CA LEU A 178 2.89 0.15 8.90
C LEU A 178 3.58 0.78 7.68
N GLY A 179 4.72 0.20 7.29
CA GLY A 179 5.65 0.80 6.35
C GLY A 179 6.96 0.03 6.25
N ILE A 180 7.65 0.25 5.13
CA ILE A 180 8.99 -0.29 4.89
C ILE A 180 9.98 0.55 5.68
N VAL A 181 10.73 -0.07 6.58
CA VAL A 181 11.75 0.59 7.39
C VAL A 181 13.12 0.25 6.84
N ILE A 182 14.02 1.24 6.72
CA ILE A 182 15.45 1.02 6.50
C ILE A 182 16.25 1.97 7.40
N GLY A 183 16.97 1.39 8.37
CA GLY A 183 17.65 2.16 9.41
C GLY A 183 16.67 3.05 10.16
N LYS A 184 16.88 4.37 10.12
CA LYS A 184 16.00 5.37 10.74
C LYS A 184 14.87 5.89 9.86
N TYR A 185 14.76 5.43 8.61
CA TYR A 185 13.78 5.92 7.65
C TYR A 185 12.63 4.93 7.46
N LEU A 186 11.43 5.46 7.18
CA LEU A 186 10.22 4.69 6.96
C LEU A 186 9.42 5.27 5.78
N ILE A 187 8.84 4.39 4.97
CA ILE A 187 7.79 4.72 3.99
C ILE A 187 6.52 4.00 4.37
N GLY A 188 5.40 4.72 4.46
CA GLY A 188 4.13 4.15 4.88
C GLY A 188 3.60 3.11 3.89
N ALA A 189 2.93 2.08 4.40
CA ALA A 189 2.22 1.10 3.58
C ALA A 189 1.09 1.76 2.76
N GLY A 190 0.53 2.87 3.25
CA GLY A 190 -0.41 3.70 2.50
C GLY A 190 0.22 4.28 1.22
N ASP A 191 1.45 4.75 1.30
CA ASP A 191 2.20 5.36 0.19
C ASP A 191 2.50 4.32 -0.89
N LEU A 192 2.87 3.12 -0.44
CA LEU A 192 3.06 1.96 -1.31
C LEU A 192 1.76 1.55 -1.98
N LEU A 193 0.64 1.53 -1.25
CA LEU A 193 -0.68 1.25 -1.83
C LEU A 193 -1.08 2.31 -2.86
N TYR A 194 -0.85 3.59 -2.58
CA TYR A 194 -1.09 4.67 -3.53
C TYR A 194 -0.28 4.47 -4.82
N LEU A 195 1.02 4.24 -4.70
CA LEU A 195 1.91 3.97 -5.83
C LEU A 195 1.46 2.73 -6.61
N ASN A 196 1.10 1.66 -5.90
CA ASN A 196 0.59 0.43 -6.47
C ASN A 196 -0.69 0.66 -7.29
N MET A 197 -1.63 1.44 -6.76
CA MET A 197 -2.85 1.84 -7.46
C MET A 197 -2.56 2.72 -8.68
N LEU A 198 -1.65 3.70 -8.57
CA LEU A 198 -1.23 4.56 -9.68
C LEU A 198 -0.70 3.71 -10.83
N MET A 199 0.27 2.83 -10.56
CA MET A 199 0.86 1.94 -11.57
C MET A 199 -0.19 1.06 -12.23
N SER A 200 -1.13 0.53 -11.44
CA SER A 200 -2.19 -0.36 -11.92
C SER A 200 -3.18 0.33 -12.87
N VAL A 201 -3.42 1.62 -12.67
CA VAL A 201 -4.40 2.41 -13.44
C VAL A 201 -3.81 2.94 -14.75
N MET A 202 -2.48 3.08 -14.84
CA MET A 202 -1.79 3.44 -16.08
C MET A 202 -1.82 2.25 -17.06
N LYS A 203 -2.00 2.51 -18.36
CA LYS A 203 -2.05 1.44 -19.38
C LYS A 203 -0.68 1.06 -19.92
N ASP A 204 0.16 2.06 -20.20
CA ASP A 204 1.47 1.88 -20.84
C ASP A 204 2.57 1.56 -19.81
N ASN A 205 3.33 0.50 -20.07
CA ASN A 205 4.47 0.10 -19.24
C ASN A 205 5.55 1.17 -19.18
N LYS A 206 5.84 1.86 -20.29
CA LYS A 206 6.86 2.92 -20.30
C LYS A 206 6.44 4.07 -19.38
N ALA A 207 5.16 4.46 -19.46
CA ALA A 207 4.60 5.48 -18.59
C ALA A 207 4.60 5.07 -17.10
N ARG A 208 4.35 3.80 -16.77
CA ARG A 208 4.44 3.27 -15.39
C ARG A 208 5.86 3.38 -14.83
N ILE A 209 6.85 2.91 -15.59
CA ILE A 209 8.26 2.96 -15.18
C ILE A 209 8.70 4.41 -15.00
N LEU A 210 8.39 5.28 -15.97
CA LEU A 210 8.75 6.68 -15.91
C LEU A 210 8.10 7.39 -14.71
N SER A 211 6.83 7.10 -14.43
CA SER A 211 6.13 7.66 -13.26
C SER A 211 6.76 7.23 -11.94
N SER A 212 7.17 5.96 -11.84
CA SER A 212 7.89 5.45 -10.66
C SER A 212 9.21 6.20 -10.46
N LEU A 213 9.98 6.38 -11.53
CA LEU A 213 11.24 7.12 -11.50
C LEU A 213 11.04 8.59 -11.10
N VAL A 214 10.04 9.26 -11.65
CA VAL A 214 9.72 10.66 -11.30
C VAL A 214 9.38 10.80 -9.82
N LEU A 215 8.55 9.90 -9.27
CA LEU A 215 8.20 9.92 -7.84
C LEU A 215 9.42 9.67 -6.96
N ILE A 216 10.31 8.74 -7.33
CA ILE A 216 11.56 8.48 -6.60
C ILE A 216 12.51 9.68 -6.66
N ILE A 217 12.67 10.30 -7.83
CA ILE A 217 13.53 11.49 -7.99
C ILE A 217 13.01 12.61 -7.11
N ILE A 218 11.71 12.93 -7.19
CA ILE A 218 11.08 13.97 -6.37
C ILE A 218 11.26 13.66 -4.88
N SER A 219 11.08 12.40 -4.48
CA SER A 219 11.28 11.98 -3.08
C SER A 219 12.71 12.20 -2.62
N THR A 220 13.68 11.83 -3.46
CA THR A 220 15.11 11.98 -3.17
C THR A 220 15.50 13.46 -3.09
N THR A 221 15.00 14.29 -4.00
CA THR A 221 15.27 15.73 -4.04
C THR A 221 14.67 16.43 -2.81
N LEU A 222 13.41 16.16 -2.48
CA LEU A 222 12.76 16.72 -1.29
C LEU A 222 13.50 16.32 -0.02
N PHE A 223 13.90 15.05 0.06
CA PHE A 223 14.67 14.55 1.18
C PHE A 223 16.03 15.27 1.31
N PHE A 224 16.74 15.48 0.20
CA PHE A 224 18.00 16.22 0.20
C PHE A 224 17.81 17.68 0.66
N ILE A 225 16.76 18.34 0.20
CA ILE A 225 16.40 19.69 0.64
C ILE A 225 16.08 19.72 2.15
N ALA A 226 15.31 18.74 2.65
CA ALA A 226 14.94 18.66 4.06
C ALA A 226 16.16 18.51 4.99
N ILE A 227 17.13 17.66 4.62
CA ILE A 227 18.39 17.52 5.38
C ILE A 227 19.15 18.85 5.43
N ASN A 228 19.27 19.53 4.29
CA ASN A 228 20.13 20.72 4.17
C ASN A 228 19.51 21.97 4.78
N THR A 229 18.18 22.04 4.86
CA THR A 229 17.48 23.20 5.41
C THR A 229 17.33 23.15 6.93
N ARG A 230 17.48 21.98 7.58
CA ARG A 230 17.30 21.72 9.04
C ARG A 230 15.97 22.20 9.66
N THR A 231 15.14 22.90 8.91
CA THR A 231 13.85 23.48 9.33
C THR A 231 12.66 22.59 8.97
N VAL A 232 12.89 21.54 8.18
CA VAL A 232 11.84 20.67 7.68
C VAL A 232 12.02 19.26 8.27
N LEU A 233 11.75 19.12 9.56
CA LEU A 233 11.94 17.86 10.31
C LEU A 233 10.97 16.74 9.93
N ALA A 234 9.89 17.05 9.19
CA ALA A 234 8.97 16.06 8.64
C ALA A 234 8.15 16.71 7.52
N PHE A 235 8.74 16.90 6.33
CA PHE A 235 7.87 17.10 5.16
C PHE A 235 7.27 15.73 4.85
N PRO A 236 5.95 15.54 4.96
CA PRO A 236 5.35 14.28 4.55
C PRO A 236 5.50 14.23 3.03
N LEU A 237 6.48 13.44 2.56
CA LEU A 237 6.73 13.16 1.14
C LEU A 237 5.41 12.81 0.40
N LEU A 238 4.47 12.21 1.13
CA LEU A 238 3.06 11.94 0.84
C LEU A 238 2.28 13.08 0.19
N VAL A 239 2.34 14.31 0.73
CA VAL A 239 1.51 15.43 0.24
C VAL A 239 1.84 15.78 -1.20
N LEU A 240 3.06 15.48 -1.66
CA LEU A 240 3.49 15.73 -3.03
C LEU A 240 3.32 14.53 -3.96
N TRP A 241 3.33 13.30 -3.45
CA TRP A 241 3.11 12.09 -4.27
C TRP A 241 1.72 12.06 -4.89
N VAL A 242 0.71 12.47 -4.13
CA VAL A 242 -0.68 12.49 -4.58
C VAL A 242 -0.90 13.48 -5.75
N PRO A 243 -0.57 14.78 -5.64
CA PRO A 243 -0.71 15.72 -6.74
C PRO A 243 0.23 15.40 -7.91
N VAL A 244 1.49 14.97 -7.66
CA VAL A 244 2.42 14.58 -8.73
C VAL A 244 1.91 13.35 -9.48
N GLY A 245 1.48 12.30 -8.79
CA GLY A 245 0.93 11.10 -9.41
C GLY A 245 -0.32 11.41 -10.23
N THR A 246 -1.17 12.33 -9.74
CA THR A 246 -2.34 12.81 -10.48
C THR A 246 -1.94 13.59 -11.72
N LEU A 247 -0.93 14.47 -11.65
CA LEU A 247 -0.38 15.19 -12.79
C LEU A 247 0.23 14.25 -13.84
N LEU A 248 0.97 13.22 -13.41
CA LEU A 248 1.54 12.21 -14.32
C LEU A 248 0.44 11.50 -15.12
N LEU A 249 -0.71 11.21 -14.50
CA LEU A 249 -1.88 10.67 -15.22
C LEU A 249 -2.47 11.62 -16.27
N PHE A 250 -2.28 12.93 -16.12
CA PHE A 250 -2.68 13.94 -17.11
C PHE A 250 -1.61 14.18 -18.17
N VAL A 251 -0.33 14.10 -17.83
CA VAL A 251 0.79 14.24 -18.79
C VAL A 251 0.83 13.06 -19.76
N PHE A 252 0.69 11.83 -19.25
CA PHE A 252 0.58 10.62 -20.09
C PHE A 252 -0.81 10.44 -20.70
N ARG A 253 -1.58 11.53 -20.89
CA ARG A 253 -2.94 11.47 -21.40
C ARG A 253 -3.05 11.12 -22.89
N LYS A 254 -1.95 11.20 -23.63
CA LYS A 254 -1.95 10.94 -25.08
C LYS A 254 -1.56 9.52 -25.48
N THR A 255 -1.15 8.66 -24.54
CA THR A 255 -0.81 7.25 -24.81
C THR A 255 -1.97 6.27 -24.54
N PHE A 256 -3.23 6.75 -24.56
CA PHE A 256 -4.42 5.98 -24.13
C PHE A 256 -5.13 5.16 -25.18
#